data_AF-A0A554KVP7-F1
#
_entry.id   AF-A0A554KVP7-F1
#
_cell.length_a   1.000
_cell.length_b   1.000
_cell.length_c   1.000
_cell.angle_alpha   90.00
_cell.angle_beta   90.00
_cell.angle_gamma   90.00
#
_symmetry.space_group_name_H-M   'P 1'
#
loop_
_entity.id
_entity.type
_entity.pdbx_description
1 polymer ?
#
loop_
_entity_poly.entity_id
_entity_poly.type
_entity_poly.pdbx_seq_one_letter_code
_entity_poly.pdbx_strand_id
1 'polypeptide(L)' 'MKKVFLGLVALLILTGGGCVVAKNDRSEENTSPTEPVMCTMDAKQCPDGSYVGRSGPKCEFAKCP' A
#
# COMPACT_ATOMS: atom_id res chain seq x y z
N MET A 1 26.24 -38.23 -24.23
CA MET A 1 25.02 -37.43 -24.38
C MET A 1 24.20 -37.32 -23.09
N LYS A 2 23.95 -38.42 -22.36
CA LYS A 2 23.26 -38.39 -21.04
C LYS A 2 23.89 -37.47 -19.98
N LYS A 3 25.22 -37.35 -19.94
CA LYS A 3 25.95 -36.46 -19.01
C LYS A 3 25.76 -34.96 -19.32
N VAL A 4 25.64 -34.62 -20.61
CA VAL A 4 25.35 -33.25 -21.05
C VAL A 4 23.90 -32.89 -20.71
N PHE A 5 22.98 -33.83 -20.88
CA PHE A 5 21.59 -33.66 -20.48
C PHE A 5 21.44 -33.51 -18.96
N LEU A 6 22.14 -34.34 -18.17
CA LEU A 6 22.24 -34.21 -16.72
C LEU A 6 22.80 -32.85 -16.29
N GLY A 7 23.81 -32.34 -17.00
CA GLY A 7 24.40 -31.02 -16.74
C GLY A 7 23.45 -29.86 -17.04
N LEU A 8 22.72 -29.90 -18.15
CA LEU A 8 21.75 -28.86 -18.52
C LEU A 8 20.55 -28.82 -17.56
N VAL A 9 20.05 -29.99 -17.15
CA VAL A 9 18.96 -30.07 -16.16
C VAL A 9 19.42 -29.53 -14.81
N ALA A 10 20.64 -29.85 -14.36
CA ALA A 10 21.21 -29.30 -13.13
C ALA A 10 21.40 -27.77 -13.20
N LEU A 11 21.85 -27.24 -14.34
CA LEU A 11 22.03 -25.81 -14.56
C LEU A 11 20.70 -25.04 -14.49
N LEU A 12 19.64 -25.60 -15.08
CA LEU A 12 18.30 -25.01 -15.06
C LEU A 12 17.66 -25.03 -13.66
N ILE A 13 17.91 -26.07 -12.86
CA ILE A 13 17.44 -26.15 -11.47
C ILE A 13 18.15 -25.12 -10.59
N LEU A 14 19.46 -24.90 -10.78
CA LEU A 14 20.24 -23.92 -10.02
C LEU A 14 19.94 -22.47 -10.39
N THR A 15 19.60 -22.19 -11.66
CA THR A 15 19.33 -20.84 -12.16
C THR A 15 17.86 -20.45 -12.12
N GLY A 16 16.94 -21.42 -12.15
CA GLY A 16 15.49 -21.17 -12.23
C GLY A 16 14.63 -21.77 -11.11
N GLY A 17 15.17 -22.60 -10.23
CA GLY A 17 14.39 -23.33 -9.21
C GLY A 17 14.51 -22.82 -7.77
N GLY A 18 15.37 -21.84 -7.51
CA GLY A 18 15.60 -21.26 -6.17
C GLY A 18 14.72 -20.05 -5.90
N CYS A 19 13.40 -20.21 -6.01
CA CYS A 19 12.42 -19.19 -5.63
C CYS A 19 12.59 -18.79 -4.16
N VAL A 20 13.24 -17.66 -3.94
CA VAL A 20 12.80 -16.44 -3.23
C VAL A 20 11.37 -16.43 -2.63
N VAL A 21 10.90 -17.46 -1.94
CA VAL A 21 9.59 -17.41 -1.25
C VAL A 21 9.68 -17.97 0.16
N ALA A 22 10.41 -17.25 1.02
CA ALA A 22 10.28 -17.35 2.47
C ALA A 22 10.40 -15.97 3.13
N LYS A 23 9.66 -14.99 2.60
CA LYS A 23 9.23 -13.84 3.39
C LYS A 23 7.72 -13.95 3.58
N ASN A 24 7.30 -14.80 4.51
CA ASN A 24 5.98 -14.71 5.12
C ASN A 24 6.10 -13.83 6.37
N ASP A 25 6.51 -12.57 6.16
CA ASP A 25 6.07 -11.47 7.02
C ASP A 25 4.71 -11.03 6.46
N ARG A 26 3.67 -11.74 6.86
CA ARG A 26 2.35 -11.13 6.91
C ARG A 26 1.87 -11.29 8.34
N SER A 27 2.35 -10.34 9.15
CA SER A 27 1.55 -9.78 10.22
C SER A 27 0.10 -9.80 9.77
N GLU A 28 -0.73 -10.45 10.57
CA GLU A 28 -2.17 -10.40 10.54
C GLU A 28 -2.58 -8.94 10.77
N GLU A 29 -2.40 -8.12 9.73
CA GLU A 29 -2.96 -6.79 9.66
C GLU A 29 -4.45 -7.02 9.51
N ASN A 30 -5.14 -6.89 10.64
CA ASN A 30 -6.58 -6.80 10.76
C ASN A 30 -7.07 -5.53 10.06
N THR A 31 -6.79 -5.41 8.76
CA THR A 31 -7.35 -4.40 7.89
C THR A 31 -8.61 -5.02 7.34
N SER A 32 -9.69 -4.84 8.12
CA SER A 32 -11.00 -4.57 7.55
C SER A 32 -10.79 -3.76 6.26
N PRO A 33 -11.38 -4.13 5.12
CA PRO A 33 -11.26 -3.36 3.89
C PRO A 33 -11.98 -2.02 4.06
N THR A 34 -11.42 -1.14 4.86
CA THR A 34 -11.75 0.27 4.90
C THR A 34 -10.94 0.86 3.76
N GLU A 35 -11.61 1.07 2.64
CA GLU A 35 -11.02 1.79 1.52
C GLU A 35 -10.37 3.09 2.04
N PRO A 36 -9.20 3.50 1.51
CA PRO A 36 -8.51 4.68 2.00
C PRO A 36 -9.44 5.90 1.86
N VAL A 37 -9.79 6.50 2.99
CA VAL A 37 -10.68 7.67 3.01
C VAL A 37 -9.89 8.87 2.50
N MET A 38 -10.21 9.28 1.28
CA MET A 38 -9.58 10.42 0.63
C MET A 38 -10.40 11.69 0.78
N CYS A 39 -9.68 12.77 1.02
CA CYS A 39 -10.21 13.99 1.61
C CYS A 39 -9.93 15.14 0.65
N THR A 40 -10.78 15.29 -0.36
CA THR A 40 -10.51 16.10 -1.55
C THR A 40 -10.66 17.62 -1.36
N MET A 41 -11.17 18.06 -0.21
CA MET A 41 -11.41 19.49 0.07
C MET A 41 -10.59 19.97 1.27
N ASP A 42 -9.73 20.98 1.08
CA ASP A 42 -8.83 21.50 2.12
C ASP A 42 -9.31 22.80 2.78
N ALA A 43 -10.30 23.48 2.20
CA ALA A 43 -10.82 24.76 2.69
C ALA A 43 -12.34 24.86 2.57
N LYS A 44 -12.95 25.64 3.47
CA LYS A 44 -14.39 25.92 3.54
C LYS A 44 -14.62 27.41 3.72
N GLN A 45 -15.57 27.93 2.97
CA GLN A 45 -16.03 29.29 3.19
C GLN A 45 -16.95 29.38 4.42
N CYS A 46 -16.75 30.40 5.24
CA CYS A 46 -17.55 30.74 6.41
C CYS A 46 -18.64 31.76 6.07
N PRO A 47 -19.66 31.95 6.94
CA PRO A 47 -20.81 32.85 6.69
C PRO A 47 -20.44 34.34 6.57
N ASP A 48 -19.29 34.72 7.10
CA ASP A 48 -18.71 36.06 6.99
C ASP A 48 -17.95 36.26 5.66
N GLY A 49 -17.94 35.25 4.78
CA GLY A 49 -17.24 35.25 3.50
C GLY A 49 -15.76 34.85 3.59
N SER A 50 -15.23 34.66 4.80
CA SER A 50 -13.86 34.21 5.04
C SER A 50 -13.68 32.72 4.72
N TYR A 51 -12.45 32.22 4.66
CA TYR A 51 -12.17 30.80 4.44
C TYR A 51 -11.39 30.20 5.61
N VAL A 52 -11.75 28.99 6.00
CA VAL A 52 -11.10 28.21 7.06
C VAL A 52 -10.64 26.87 6.51
N GLY A 53 -9.50 26.38 6.99
CA GLY A 53 -8.98 25.07 6.63
C GLY A 53 -9.73 23.94 7.33
N ARG A 54 -9.21 22.70 7.21
CA ARG A 54 -9.81 21.48 7.77
C ARG A 54 -10.03 21.43 9.28
N SER A 55 -9.47 22.35 10.07
CA SER A 55 -9.74 22.49 11.50
C SER A 55 -9.16 23.80 12.05
N GLY A 56 -9.91 24.57 12.86
CA GLY A 56 -9.50 25.90 13.42
C GLY A 56 -9.56 27.07 12.39
N PRO A 57 -9.89 28.37 12.66
CA PRO A 57 -10.22 29.16 13.88
C PRO A 57 -11.59 29.96 13.84
N LYS A 58 -12.67 29.30 14.28
CA LYS A 58 -14.12 29.54 14.23
C LYS A 58 -14.87 29.91 12.94
N CYS A 59 -14.87 29.09 11.88
CA CYS A 59 -14.45 27.71 11.82
C CYS A 59 -15.18 26.67 12.68
N GLU A 60 -15.50 25.59 12.02
CA GLU A 60 -14.78 24.38 12.33
C GLU A 60 -14.99 23.52 11.10
N PHE A 61 -13.95 22.81 10.78
CA PHE A 61 -14.00 21.88 9.70
C PHE A 61 -13.65 20.54 10.30
N ALA A 62 -14.41 19.56 9.83
CA ALA A 62 -14.59 18.32 10.53
C ALA A 62 -13.61 17.28 10.02
N LYS A 63 -13.39 16.27 10.86
CA LYS A 63 -12.41 15.24 10.56
C LYS A 63 -12.84 14.45 9.34
N CYS A 64 -11.90 14.30 8.43
CA CYS A 64 -11.90 13.10 7.62
C CYS A 64 -11.52 11.90 8.50
N PRO A 65 -12.21 10.77 8.37
CA PRO A 65 -11.82 9.50 8.98
C PRO A 65 -10.39 9.08 8.64
#